data_AF-A0A416QZG9-F1
#
_entry.id   AF-A0A416QZG9-F1
#
_cell.length_a   1.000
_cell.length_b   1.000
_cell.length_c   1.000
_cell.angle_alpha   90.00
_cell.angle_beta   90.00
_cell.angle_gamma   90.00
#
_symmetry.space_group_name_H-M   'P 1'
#
loop_
_entity.id
_entity.type
_entity.pdbx_description
1 polymer ?
#
loop_
_entity_poly.entity_id
_entity_poly.type
_entity_poly.pdbx_seq_one_letter_code
_entity_poly.pdbx_strand_id
1 'polypeptide(L)'
;MTREDLKRFRALKLDFESIGLIQQEENEPYFCTPLGAEYVGWIGCDGVHFILLPGDERVFCVDPAMGEPGSYVLPVAENFRTFLSYVLFCRDANPLSQIWWLSEERFRQLLAEDGEADWPGCQEFLARKAQALECLRTEFSIAPADPYEAVKTLQSDFDPAVLIFSPEYYETLGL
;
A
#
# COMPACT_ATOMS: atom_id res chain seq x y z
N MET A 1 18.15 1.01 -3.99
CA MET A 1 17.68 -0.11 -3.14
C MET A 1 16.46 0.36 -2.39
N THR A 2 15.49 -0.51 -2.13
CA THR A 2 14.14 -0.17 -1.64
C THR A 2 14.16 0.75 -0.43
N ARG A 3 15.00 0.47 0.57
CA ARG A 3 15.11 1.29 1.79
C ARG A 3 15.65 2.70 1.55
N GLU A 4 16.60 2.85 0.64
CA GLU A 4 17.11 4.17 0.26
C GLU A 4 16.07 4.97 -0.52
N ASP A 5 15.30 4.30 -1.39
CA ASP A 5 14.19 4.94 -2.08
C ASP A 5 13.06 5.30 -1.12
N LEU A 6 12.77 4.47 -0.10
CA LEU A 6 11.79 4.78 0.95
C LEU A 6 12.22 5.97 1.81
N LYS A 7 13.50 6.05 2.21
CA LYS A 7 14.04 7.23 2.92
C LYS A 7 13.89 8.50 2.07
N ARG A 8 14.23 8.42 0.78
CA ARG A 8 14.04 9.54 -0.16
C ARG A 8 12.58 9.94 -0.27
N PHE A 9 11.68 8.96 -0.40
CA PHE A 9 10.24 9.18 -0.48
C PHE A 9 9.71 9.91 0.75
N ARG A 10 10.02 9.44 1.96
CA ARG A 10 9.59 10.06 3.22
C ARG A 10 10.12 11.49 3.41
N ALA A 11 11.24 11.82 2.77
CA ALA A 11 11.82 13.17 2.81
C ALA A 11 11.16 14.15 1.82
N LEU A 12 10.31 13.66 0.90
CA LEU A 12 9.60 14.53 -0.03
C LEU A 12 8.54 15.35 0.71
N LYS A 13 8.40 16.62 0.31
CA LYS A 13 7.34 17.50 0.78
C LYS A 13 6.09 17.28 -0.06
N LEU A 14 5.45 16.13 0.15
CA LEU A 14 4.25 15.71 -0.55
C LEU A 14 3.05 15.65 0.37
N ASP A 15 1.89 15.90 -0.22
CA ASP A 15 0.63 15.54 0.38
C ASP A 15 0.39 14.04 0.21
N PHE A 16 0.96 13.23 1.11
CA PHE A 16 0.84 11.79 1.04
C PHE A 16 -0.58 11.28 1.28
N GLU A 17 -1.42 12.04 1.98
CA GLU A 17 -2.83 11.71 2.20
C GLU A 17 -3.58 11.67 0.87
N SER A 18 -3.28 12.61 -0.04
CA SER A 18 -3.92 12.68 -1.36
C SER A 18 -3.71 11.45 -2.27
N ILE A 19 -2.75 10.58 -1.93
CA ILE A 19 -2.41 9.37 -2.67
C ILE A 19 -2.53 8.10 -1.81
N GLY A 20 -3.17 8.18 -0.64
CA GLY A 20 -3.40 7.02 0.24
C GLY A 20 -2.13 6.50 0.93
N LEU A 21 -1.15 7.35 1.22
CA LEU A 21 0.12 6.96 1.84
C LEU A 21 0.47 7.82 3.07
N ILE A 22 -0.54 8.15 3.89
CA ILE A 22 -0.40 9.01 5.06
C ILE A 22 0.83 8.60 5.88
N GLN A 23 1.65 9.58 6.24
CA GLN A 23 2.82 9.40 7.09
C GLN A 23 2.41 9.73 8.53
N GLN A 24 2.48 8.77 9.44
CA GLN A 24 2.18 8.98 10.86
C GLN A 24 3.48 9.21 11.64
N GLU A 25 3.46 10.20 12.55
CA GLU A 25 4.60 10.52 13.43
C GLU A 25 4.79 9.43 14.50
N GLU A 26 3.70 8.93 15.06
CA GLU A 26 3.64 7.80 15.98
C GLU A 26 2.95 6.64 15.27
N ASN A 27 3.67 5.54 15.05
CA ASN A 27 3.11 4.34 14.42
C ASN A 27 2.90 3.29 15.51
N GLU A 28 1.66 3.11 15.95
CA GLU A 28 1.29 1.98 16.80
C GLU A 28 1.03 0.75 15.91
N PRO A 29 1.73 -0.37 16.14
CA PRO A 29 1.49 -1.59 15.38
C PRO A 29 0.10 -2.14 15.70
N TYR A 30 -0.65 -2.53 14.68
CA TYR A 30 -1.84 -3.36 14.84
C TYR A 30 -1.44 -4.79 15.21
N PHE A 31 -2.35 -5.55 15.84
CA PHE A 31 -2.11 -6.94 16.27
C PHE A 31 -1.52 -7.83 15.15
N CYS A 32 -1.89 -7.59 13.89
CA CYS A 32 -1.41 -8.33 12.71
C CYS A 32 -0.26 -7.64 11.97
N THR A 33 0.42 -6.67 12.60
CA THR A 33 1.64 -6.05 12.04
C THR A 33 2.84 -6.92 12.37
N PRO A 34 3.61 -7.40 11.38
CA PRO A 34 4.82 -8.18 11.62
C PRO A 34 5.88 -7.41 12.42
N LEU A 35 6.63 -8.14 13.25
CA LEU A 35 7.72 -7.58 14.04
C LEU A 35 8.84 -7.03 13.16
N GLY A 36 9.34 -5.85 13.54
CA GLY A 36 10.42 -5.18 12.83
C GLY A 36 10.03 -4.57 11.48
N ALA A 37 8.73 -4.51 11.17
CA ALA A 37 8.23 -3.88 9.96
C ALA A 37 8.63 -2.39 9.85
N GLU A 38 8.99 -1.96 8.64
CA GLU A 38 9.23 -0.55 8.31
C GLU A 38 8.02 0.01 7.54
N TYR A 39 7.35 1.03 8.08
CA TYR A 39 6.10 1.56 7.51
C TYR A 39 6.28 2.38 6.23
N VAL A 40 5.65 1.95 5.14
CA VAL A 40 5.63 2.70 3.87
C VAL A 40 4.61 3.85 3.92
N GLY A 41 3.43 3.60 4.47
CA GLY A 41 2.36 4.59 4.59
C GLY A 41 1.02 3.94 4.94
N TRP A 42 0.05 4.76 5.29
CA TRP A 42 -1.28 4.34 5.73
C TRP A 42 -2.36 4.81 4.76
N ILE A 43 -3.38 3.96 4.54
CA ILE A 43 -4.58 4.37 3.81
C ILE A 43 -5.37 5.42 4.60
N GLY A 44 -5.30 5.37 5.93
CA GLY A 44 -6.07 6.25 6.83
C GLY A 44 -7.44 5.71 7.23
N CYS A 45 -7.80 4.52 6.75
CA CYS A 45 -9.04 3.82 7.09
C CYS A 45 -8.71 2.42 7.64
N ASP A 46 -9.44 2.01 8.67
CA ASP A 46 -9.47 0.64 9.21
C ASP A 46 -8.12 0.02 9.62
N GLY A 47 -7.09 0.85 9.81
CA GLY A 47 -5.74 0.39 10.13
C GLY A 47 -4.97 -0.20 8.95
N VAL A 48 -5.48 -0.09 7.72
CA VAL A 48 -4.81 -0.62 6.53
C VAL A 48 -3.55 0.19 6.23
N HIS A 49 -2.42 -0.51 6.11
CA HIS A 49 -1.12 0.12 5.89
C HIS A 49 -0.17 -0.74 5.07
N PHE A 50 0.90 -0.11 4.59
CA PHE A 50 1.94 -0.76 3.81
C PHE A 50 3.26 -0.81 4.59
N ILE A 51 3.99 -1.91 4.46
CA ILE A 51 5.25 -2.14 5.18
C ILE A 51 6.32 -2.79 4.29
N LEU A 52 7.56 -2.71 4.75
CA LEU A 52 8.65 -3.62 4.36
C LEU A 52 8.98 -4.55 5.53
N LEU A 53 9.22 -5.84 5.24
CA LEU A 53 9.72 -6.78 6.23
C LEU A 53 11.26 -6.66 6.37
N PRO A 54 11.84 -6.99 7.54
CA PRO A 54 13.29 -7.04 7.71
C PRO A 54 13.97 -7.94 6.67
N GLY A 55 14.92 -7.38 5.91
CA GLY A 55 15.67 -8.12 4.90
C GLY A 55 14.91 -8.43 3.60
N ASP A 56 13.62 -8.11 3.53
CA ASP A 56 12.82 -8.20 2.31
C ASP A 56 12.84 -6.85 1.57
N GLU A 57 12.71 -6.89 0.25
CA GLU A 57 12.60 -5.70 -0.60
C GLU A 57 11.15 -5.48 -1.06
N ARG A 58 10.28 -6.49 -0.96
CA ARG A 58 8.86 -6.41 -1.30
C ARG A 58 8.12 -5.45 -0.39
N VAL A 59 7.08 -4.82 -0.95
CA VAL A 59 6.10 -4.05 -0.17
C VAL A 59 4.92 -4.95 0.14
N PHE A 60 4.49 -4.95 1.39
CA PHE A 60 3.35 -5.72 1.88
C PHE A 60 2.23 -4.78 2.28
N CYS A 61 0.99 -5.19 2.04
CA CYS A 61 -0.19 -4.59 2.64
C CYS A 61 -0.55 -5.39 3.90
N VAL A 62 -0.80 -4.68 4.99
CA VAL A 62 -1.39 -5.21 6.22
C VAL A 62 -2.83 -4.72 6.26
N ASP A 63 -3.78 -5.65 6.39
CA ASP A 63 -5.23 -5.38 6.38
C ASP A 63 -5.88 -5.98 7.64
N PRO A 64 -5.95 -5.22 8.75
CA PRO A 64 -6.55 -5.69 9.99
C PRO A 64 -8.07 -5.92 9.93
N ALA A 65 -8.76 -5.33 8.94
CA ALA A 65 -10.21 -5.25 8.92
C ALA A 65 -10.87 -6.30 8.05
N MET A 66 -10.27 -6.60 6.89
CA MET A 66 -10.79 -7.60 5.95
C MET A 66 -9.92 -8.86 5.88
N GLY A 67 -8.71 -8.83 6.45
CA GLY A 67 -7.86 -10.00 6.55
C GLY A 67 -8.43 -11.09 7.45
N GLU A 68 -7.98 -12.32 7.21
CA GLU A 68 -8.23 -13.50 8.02
C GLU A 68 -6.89 -14.20 8.34
N PRO A 69 -6.84 -15.16 9.29
CA PRO A 69 -5.60 -15.86 9.60
C PRO A 69 -4.92 -16.42 8.35
N GLY A 70 -3.74 -15.91 8.02
CA GLY A 70 -2.98 -16.26 6.81
C GLY A 70 -3.10 -15.26 5.64
N SER A 71 -4.00 -14.29 5.69
CA SER A 71 -4.17 -13.24 4.66
C SER A 71 -4.08 -11.80 5.19
N TYR A 72 -3.93 -11.60 6.51
CA TYR A 72 -3.72 -10.27 7.10
C TYR A 72 -2.56 -9.48 6.50
N VAL A 73 -1.53 -10.17 5.99
CA VAL A 73 -0.35 -9.54 5.39
C VAL A 73 -0.05 -10.21 4.06
N LEU A 74 -0.17 -9.44 2.98
CA LEU A 74 0.06 -9.94 1.63
C LEU A 74 0.99 -9.01 0.84
N PRO A 75 1.91 -9.55 0.03
CA PRO A 75 2.76 -8.72 -0.81
C PRO A 75 1.95 -8.03 -1.91
N VAL A 76 2.30 -6.78 -2.20
CA VAL A 76 1.64 -5.92 -3.22
C VAL A 76 2.62 -5.32 -4.22
N ALA A 77 3.93 -5.52 -4.03
CA ALA A 77 4.94 -5.20 -5.04
C ALA A 77 6.26 -5.91 -4.73
N GLU A 78 7.04 -6.17 -5.78
CA GLU A 78 8.35 -6.82 -5.71
C GLU A 78 9.43 -5.92 -5.10
N ASN A 79 9.23 -4.60 -5.20
CA ASN A 79 10.09 -3.60 -4.59
C ASN A 79 9.34 -2.25 -4.49
N PHE A 80 9.95 -1.29 -3.79
CA PHE A 80 9.32 0.00 -3.54
C PHE A 80 9.10 0.85 -4.80
N ARG A 81 9.95 0.77 -5.83
CA ARG A 81 9.72 1.53 -7.08
C ARG A 81 8.58 0.94 -7.89
N THR A 82 8.48 -0.39 -7.91
CA THR A 82 7.35 -1.08 -8.51
C THR A 82 6.04 -0.71 -7.79
N PHE A 83 6.06 -0.68 -6.45
CA PHE A 83 4.93 -0.19 -5.66
C PHE A 83 4.51 1.22 -6.06
N LEU A 84 5.44 2.17 -6.14
CA LEU A 84 5.12 3.53 -6.58
C LEU A 84 4.59 3.58 -8.03
N SER A 85 5.08 2.70 -8.91
CA SER A 85 4.58 2.59 -10.30
C SER A 85 3.12 2.09 -10.33
N TYR A 86 2.75 1.21 -9.40
CA TYR A 86 1.38 0.74 -9.21
C TYR A 86 0.49 1.85 -8.62
N VAL A 87 0.98 2.61 -7.64
CA VAL A 87 0.29 3.81 -7.11
C VAL A 87 0.04 4.83 -8.22
N LEU A 88 1.01 5.05 -9.13
CA LEU A 88 0.82 5.94 -10.29
C LEU A 88 -0.28 5.46 -11.24
N PHE A 89 -0.38 4.14 -11.46
CA PHE A 89 -1.42 3.56 -12.32
C PHE A 89 -2.81 3.68 -11.70
N CYS A 90 -2.94 3.32 -10.42
CA CYS A 90 -4.18 3.42 -9.68
C CYS A 90 -4.54 4.88 -9.35
N ARG A 91 -3.56 5.79 -9.40
CA ARG A 91 -3.57 7.16 -8.88
C ARG A 91 -3.72 7.24 -7.35
N ASP A 92 -3.83 6.11 -6.67
CA ASP A 92 -4.04 6.00 -5.22
C ASP A 92 -3.48 4.65 -4.75
N ALA A 93 -3.09 4.55 -3.48
CA ALA A 93 -2.63 3.28 -2.92
C ALA A 93 -3.79 2.38 -2.47
N ASN A 94 -4.98 2.91 -2.19
CA ASN A 94 -6.14 2.13 -1.72
C ASN A 94 -6.53 0.97 -2.65
N PRO A 95 -6.57 1.12 -3.98
CA PRO A 95 -6.86 -0.01 -4.85
C PRO A 95 -5.89 -1.20 -4.68
N LEU A 96 -4.64 -0.97 -4.27
CA LEU A 96 -3.64 -2.02 -4.05
C LEU A 96 -3.96 -2.91 -2.85
N SER A 97 -4.54 -2.34 -1.77
CA SER A 97 -4.95 -3.13 -0.60
C SER A 97 -6.13 -4.05 -0.91
N GLN A 98 -6.92 -3.74 -1.94
CA GLN A 98 -8.14 -4.49 -2.27
C GLN A 98 -7.92 -5.59 -3.30
N ILE A 99 -6.76 -5.66 -3.95
CA ILE A 99 -6.49 -6.64 -5.03
C ILE A 99 -6.72 -8.07 -4.56
N TRP A 100 -6.39 -8.42 -3.31
CA TRP A 100 -6.40 -9.81 -2.86
C TRP A 100 -7.78 -10.49 -2.97
N TRP A 101 -8.86 -9.75 -2.70
CA TRP A 101 -10.23 -10.28 -2.73
C TRP A 101 -11.06 -9.83 -3.94
N LEU A 102 -10.65 -8.76 -4.63
CA LEU A 102 -11.35 -8.30 -5.84
C LEU A 102 -11.09 -9.21 -7.04
N SER A 103 -12.09 -9.31 -7.93
CA SER A 103 -11.90 -9.76 -9.31
C SER A 103 -11.35 -8.62 -10.17
N GLU A 104 -10.80 -8.95 -11.34
CA GLU A 104 -10.22 -7.92 -12.22
C GLU A 104 -11.29 -6.91 -12.63
N GLU A 105 -12.47 -7.39 -13.01
CA GLU A 105 -13.61 -6.56 -13.39
C GLU A 105 -13.97 -5.55 -12.29
N ARG A 106 -14.00 -5.98 -11.02
CA ARG A 106 -14.28 -5.10 -9.88
C ARG A 106 -13.14 -4.14 -9.59
N PHE A 107 -11.90 -4.58 -9.74
CA PHE A 107 -10.72 -3.71 -9.63
C PHE A 107 -10.74 -2.61 -10.69
N ARG A 108 -11.03 -2.95 -11.96
CA ARG A 108 -11.17 -1.95 -13.04
C ARG A 108 -12.33 -0.99 -12.79
N GLN A 109 -13.45 -1.50 -12.28
CA GLN A 109 -14.60 -0.68 -11.92
C GLN A 109 -14.23 0.34 -10.83
N LEU A 110 -13.55 -0.09 -9.76
CA LEU A 110 -13.05 0.78 -8.70
C LEU A 110 -12.18 1.92 -9.27
N LEU A 111 -11.23 1.60 -10.16
CA LEU A 111 -10.36 2.61 -10.77
C LEU A 111 -11.11 3.60 -11.67
N ALA A 112 -12.15 3.14 -12.36
CA ALA A 112 -13.00 3.99 -13.19
C ALA A 112 -13.83 4.95 -12.32
N GLU A 113 -14.48 4.43 -11.27
CA GLU A 113 -15.27 5.20 -10.31
C GLU A 113 -14.40 6.28 -9.63
N ASP A 114 -13.21 5.93 -9.17
CA ASP A 114 -12.24 6.89 -8.60
C ASP A 114 -11.79 7.95 -9.62
N GLY A 115 -11.78 7.61 -10.91
CA GLY A 115 -11.39 8.55 -11.96
C GLY A 115 -12.46 9.52 -12.40
N GLU A 116 -13.71 9.12 -12.23
CA GLU A 116 -14.90 9.91 -12.52
C GLU A 116 -15.43 10.64 -11.28
N ALA A 117 -14.82 10.39 -10.11
CA ALA A 117 -15.21 11.00 -8.85
C ALA A 117 -15.15 12.53 -8.92
N ASP A 118 -16.32 13.15 -8.90
CA ASP A 118 -16.51 14.60 -8.84
C ASP A 118 -17.43 14.94 -7.68
N TRP A 119 -16.98 15.83 -6.81
CA TRP A 119 -17.76 16.31 -5.68
C TRP A 119 -17.49 17.80 -5.44
N PRO A 120 -18.45 18.56 -4.90
CA PRO A 120 -18.25 19.98 -4.66
C PRO A 120 -16.99 20.26 -3.82
N GLY A 121 -16.04 21.02 -4.40
CA GLY A 121 -14.78 21.36 -3.74
C GLY A 121 -13.63 20.38 -3.95
N CYS A 122 -13.80 19.31 -4.74
CA CYS A 122 -12.74 18.31 -4.99
C CYS A 122 -11.50 18.88 -5.71
N GLN A 123 -11.63 20.03 -6.38
CA GLN A 123 -10.60 20.58 -7.27
C GLN A 123 -9.24 20.78 -6.59
N GLU A 124 -9.23 21.26 -5.35
CA GLU A 124 -7.99 21.44 -4.58
C GLU A 124 -7.36 20.09 -4.21
N PHE A 125 -8.17 19.11 -3.82
CA PHE A 125 -7.70 17.76 -3.53
C PHE A 125 -7.12 17.09 -4.80
N LEU A 126 -7.83 17.16 -5.92
CA LEU A 126 -7.37 16.60 -7.20
C LEU A 126 -6.07 17.28 -7.69
N ALA A 127 -5.92 18.58 -7.46
CA ALA A 127 -4.69 19.30 -7.80
C ALA A 127 -3.50 18.84 -6.93
N ARG A 128 -3.70 18.68 -5.61
CA ARG A 128 -2.68 18.14 -4.69
C ARG A 128 -2.29 16.70 -5.07
N LYS A 129 -3.28 15.87 -5.37
CA LYS A 129 -3.10 14.49 -5.84
C LYS A 129 -2.28 14.44 -7.13
N ALA A 130 -2.64 15.24 -8.14
CA ALA A 130 -1.91 15.31 -9.40
C ALA A 130 -0.45 15.78 -9.19
N GLN A 131 -0.23 16.77 -8.33
CA GLN A 131 1.11 17.24 -7.98
C GLN A 131 1.95 16.15 -7.29
N ALA A 132 1.36 15.40 -6.36
CA ALA A 132 2.04 14.32 -5.67
C ALA A 132 2.45 13.20 -6.64
N LEU A 133 1.53 12.75 -7.50
CA LEU A 133 1.80 11.73 -8.51
C LEU A 133 2.89 12.17 -9.50
N GLU A 134 2.85 13.42 -9.97
CA GLU A 134 3.87 13.95 -10.89
C GLU A 134 5.26 14.07 -10.24
N CYS A 135 5.31 14.43 -8.96
CA CYS A 135 6.54 14.43 -8.19
C CYS A 135 7.12 13.01 -8.08
N LEU A 136 6.31 12.01 -7.74
CA LEU A 136 6.76 10.61 -7.68
C LEU A 136 7.31 10.13 -9.03
N ARG A 137 6.59 10.41 -10.12
CA ARG A 137 7.00 10.08 -11.48
C ARG A 137 8.38 10.63 -11.80
N THR A 138 8.64 11.88 -11.43
CA THR A 138 9.89 12.59 -11.72
C THR A 138 11.03 12.15 -10.80
N GLU A 139 10.83 12.17 -9.49
CA GLU A 139 11.85 11.88 -8.46
C GLU A 139 12.41 10.46 -8.53
N PHE A 140 11.55 9.50 -8.90
CA PHE A 140 11.93 8.10 -9.03
C PHE A 140 12.16 7.67 -10.48
N SER A 141 11.87 8.53 -11.45
CA SER A 141 11.99 8.25 -12.89
C SER A 141 11.25 6.95 -13.28
N ILE A 142 10.00 6.86 -12.85
CA ILE A 142 9.11 5.70 -13.03
C ILE A 142 7.91 6.07 -13.90
N ALA A 143 7.27 5.05 -14.47
CA ALA A 143 6.04 5.18 -15.24
C ALA A 143 4.92 4.37 -14.57
N PRO A 144 3.63 4.71 -14.80
CA PRO A 144 2.52 3.89 -14.34
C PRO A 144 2.63 2.45 -14.87
N ALA A 145 2.37 1.47 -14.02
CA ALA A 145 2.34 0.05 -14.38
C ALA A 145 1.08 -0.61 -13.79
N ASP A 146 0.43 -1.47 -14.57
CA ASP A 146 -0.79 -2.16 -14.15
C ASP A 146 -0.47 -3.23 -13.08
N PRO A 147 -1.02 -3.14 -11.86
CA PRO A 147 -0.66 -4.04 -10.78
C PRO A 147 -1.38 -5.38 -10.80
N TYR A 148 -2.57 -5.48 -11.41
CA TYR A 148 -3.54 -6.49 -11.00
C TYR A 148 -3.00 -7.93 -11.10
N GLU A 149 -2.54 -8.34 -12.29
CA GLU A 149 -2.00 -9.69 -12.52
C GLU A 149 -0.69 -9.96 -11.78
N ALA A 150 0.19 -8.96 -11.72
CA ALA A 150 1.48 -9.08 -11.04
C ALA A 150 1.28 -9.29 -9.53
N VAL A 151 0.38 -8.52 -8.92
CA VAL A 151 0.04 -8.64 -7.50
C VAL A 151 -0.68 -9.95 -7.20
N LYS A 152 -1.64 -10.38 -8.02
CA LYS A 152 -2.31 -11.68 -7.84
C LYS A 152 -1.32 -12.84 -7.88
N THR A 153 -0.36 -12.81 -8.82
CA THR A 153 0.71 -13.81 -8.91
C THR A 153 1.62 -13.76 -7.68
N LEU A 154 2.02 -12.56 -7.26
CA LEU A 154 2.88 -12.37 -6.10
C LEU A 154 2.23 -12.89 -4.81
N GLN A 155 0.90 -12.74 -4.70
CA GLN A 155 0.11 -13.24 -3.57
C GLN A 155 -0.10 -14.75 -3.62
N SER A 156 -0.32 -15.36 -4.79
CA SER A 156 -0.47 -16.82 -4.90
C SER A 156 0.82 -17.57 -4.56
N ASP A 157 1.97 -16.95 -4.83
CA ASP A 157 3.29 -17.55 -4.59
C ASP A 157 3.83 -17.25 -3.19
N PHE A 158 3.08 -16.50 -2.37
CA PHE A 158 3.54 -16.07 -1.06
C PHE A 158 3.36 -17.16 0.00
N ASP A 159 4.47 -17.51 0.67
CA ASP A 159 4.45 -18.35 1.87
C ASP A 159 4.33 -17.47 3.14
N PRO A 160 3.19 -17.49 3.86
CA PRO A 160 2.99 -16.67 5.05
C PRO A 160 3.84 -17.13 6.24
N ALA A 161 4.49 -18.30 6.19
CA ALA A 161 5.35 -18.79 7.28
C ALA A 161 6.58 -17.90 7.55
N VAL A 162 6.92 -17.01 6.62
CA VAL A 162 7.99 -16.01 6.81
C VAL A 162 7.60 -14.87 7.75
N LEU A 163 6.30 -14.71 8.04
CA LEU A 163 5.78 -13.63 8.87
C LEU A 163 6.00 -13.96 10.35
N ILE A 164 6.58 -13.01 11.07
CA ILE A 164 6.81 -13.12 12.51
C ILE A 164 5.96 -12.07 13.19
N PHE A 165 4.99 -12.50 14.00
CA PHE A 165 4.09 -11.62 14.72
C PHE A 165 4.44 -11.52 16.21
N SER A 166 3.93 -10.47 16.87
CA SER A 166 3.97 -10.34 18.33
C SER A 166 3.05 -11.38 18.99
N PRO A 167 3.18 -11.63 20.32
CA PRO A 167 2.24 -12.48 21.05
C PRO A 167 0.77 -12.04 20.91
N GLU A 168 0.52 -10.73 20.81
CA GLU A 168 -0.80 -10.14 20.65
C GLU A 168 -1.56 -10.75 19.45
N TYR A 169 -0.89 -11.02 18.33
CA TYR A 169 -1.50 -11.65 17.17
C TYR A 169 -2.19 -12.98 17.52
N TYR A 170 -1.46 -13.86 18.22
CA TYR A 170 -1.94 -15.18 18.58
C TYR A 170 -3.02 -15.10 19.65
N GLU A 171 -2.87 -14.19 20.62
CA GLU A 171 -3.86 -13.94 21.66
C GLU A 171 -5.19 -13.39 21.10
N THR A 172 -5.13 -12.42 20.18
CA THR A 172 -6.31 -11.86 19.50
C THR A 172 -7.05 -12.92 18.68
N LEU A 173 -6.33 -13.85 18.05
CA LEU A 173 -6.91 -14.87 17.18
C LEU A 173 -7.24 -16.19 17.88
N GLY A 174 -6.79 -16.37 19.13
CA GLY A 174 -6.97 -17.62 19.88
C GLY A 174 -6.19 -18.81 19.30
N LEU A 175 -4.99 -18.55 18.76
CA LEU A 175 -4.09 -19.54 18.13
C LEU A 175 -3.05 -20.12 19.11
#